data_AF-A0A7K8U7S5-F1
#
_entry.id   AF-A0A7K8U7S5-F1
#
_cell.length_a   1.000
_cell.length_b   1.000
_cell.length_c   1.000
_cell.angle_alpha   90.00
_cell.angle_beta   90.00
_cell.angle_gamma   90.00
#
_symmetry.space_group_name_H-M   'P 1'
#
loop_
_entity.id
_entity.type
_entity.pdbx_description
1 polymer ?
#
loop_
_entity_poly.entity_id
_entity_poly.type
_entity_poly.pdbx_seq_one_letter_code
_entity_poly.pdbx_strand_id
1 'polypeptide(L)'
;VNITDSEALATWQPAIAAVDNYVVSYASEDEPEVTQMVSGNTVEYDLKGLQPATEYTLSVHALKDVQKSETLSTQFTTGLDAPRDLSATEVQSETAVITWRPPRAPVTGYLLIYESIDGRVKEVILNPETTSYSLTELSPSTQYMVKLQALNRSLRSKTIQIIFTTTGLLYPYPKDCSQALLNGETTSGLYTVYLNGDKAQPLQVFCDMGEDGGGWIVFLRRQNGKEDFYKNWKTYVAGFGDPKDEFWIGLENLHKITSQGQYELRVDLRDKGETAYAVYDRFSVGDAKSRYRLRVDGYSGTAGDSMTYHNGRSFSTFDKDNDSAITNCALSYKGAFWYKNCHRVNLMGRYGDNSHSQGVNWFHWKGHEYSIQFAEMKLRPSSFRNLEGRRKRA
;
A
#
# COMPACT_ATOMS: atom_id res chain seq x y z
N VAL A 1 -13.85 4.77 -46.32
CA VAL A 1 -12.41 5.06 -46.41
C VAL A 1 -11.70 4.15 -45.41
N ASN A 2 -10.89 3.22 -45.89
CA ASN A 2 -10.16 2.25 -45.06
C ASN A 2 -8.69 2.70 -45.02
N ILE A 3 -8.29 3.39 -43.95
CA ILE A 3 -6.93 3.88 -43.73
C ILE A 3 -6.43 3.27 -42.41
N THR A 4 -5.25 2.68 -42.46
CA THR A 4 -4.54 2.13 -41.30
C THR A 4 -3.28 2.97 -41.03
N ASP A 5 -2.43 2.52 -40.11
CA ASP A 5 -1.14 3.13 -39.82
C ASP A 5 -0.08 2.89 -40.91
N SER A 6 -0.32 1.97 -41.86
CA SER A 6 0.65 1.62 -42.90
C SER A 6 0.08 1.35 -44.29
N GLU A 7 -1.24 1.35 -44.42
CA GLU A 7 -1.94 1.06 -45.68
C GLU A 7 -3.20 1.94 -45.83
N ALA A 8 -3.58 2.22 -47.07
CA ALA A 8 -4.83 2.91 -47.39
C ALA A 8 -5.40 2.43 -48.72
N LEU A 9 -6.72 2.32 -48.81
CA LEU A 9 -7.40 1.99 -50.07
C LEU A 9 -7.80 3.28 -50.81
N ALA A 10 -7.16 3.54 -51.94
CA ALA A 10 -7.55 4.58 -52.87
C ALA A 10 -8.72 4.09 -53.74
N THR A 11 -9.76 4.91 -53.92
CA THR A 11 -10.89 4.60 -54.82
C THR A 11 -11.26 5.85 -55.61
N TRP A 12 -11.50 5.72 -56.91
CA TRP A 12 -11.90 6.81 -57.78
C TRP A 12 -13.03 6.41 -58.72
N GLN A 13 -13.70 7.40 -59.32
CA GLN A 13 -14.69 7.15 -60.35
C GLN A 13 -14.01 6.93 -61.70
N PRO A 14 -14.48 5.99 -62.53
CA PRO A 14 -13.91 5.76 -63.86
C PRO A 14 -14.12 6.98 -64.76
N ALA A 15 -13.15 7.24 -65.65
CA ALA A 15 -13.22 8.26 -66.67
C ALA A 15 -14.40 8.00 -67.64
N ILE A 16 -15.04 9.08 -68.09
CA ILE A 16 -16.17 9.02 -69.03
C ILE A 16 -15.74 8.42 -70.37
N ALA A 17 -14.52 8.74 -70.81
CA ALA A 17 -13.92 8.15 -72.00
C ALA A 17 -13.11 6.89 -71.64
N ALA A 18 -13.07 5.91 -72.54
CA ALA A 18 -12.18 4.76 -72.40
C ALA A 18 -10.72 5.22 -72.41
N VAL A 19 -9.96 4.80 -71.39
CA VAL A 19 -8.56 5.13 -71.12
C VAL A 19 -7.73 3.85 -71.03
N ASP A 20 -6.43 3.94 -71.31
CA ASP A 20 -5.53 2.78 -71.32
C ASP A 20 -5.11 2.41 -69.89
N ASN A 21 -4.72 3.44 -69.11
CA ASN A 21 -4.19 3.28 -67.76
C ASN A 21 -4.56 4.46 -66.86
N TYR A 22 -4.53 4.23 -65.54
CA TYR A 22 -4.42 5.29 -64.55
C TYR A 22 -3.03 5.31 -63.96
N VAL A 23 -2.53 6.50 -63.66
CA VAL A 23 -1.32 6.71 -62.87
C VAL A 23 -1.74 7.20 -61.51
N VAL A 24 -1.45 6.40 -60.50
CA VAL A 24 -1.69 6.69 -59.09
C VAL A 24 -0.36 7.07 -58.47
N SER A 25 -0.26 8.26 -57.89
CA SER A 25 0.93 8.69 -57.16
C SER A 25 0.59 9.19 -55.77
N TYR A 26 1.45 8.92 -54.80
CA TYR A 26 1.29 9.37 -53.42
C TYR A 26 2.63 9.79 -52.84
N ALA A 27 2.62 10.94 -52.15
CA ALA A 27 3.79 11.54 -51.55
C ALA A 27 3.45 12.17 -50.21
N SER A 28 4.45 12.25 -49.33
CA SER A 28 4.46 13.05 -48.11
C SER A 28 5.62 14.04 -48.18
N GLU A 29 5.66 15.03 -47.30
CA GLU A 29 6.76 16.01 -47.23
C GLU A 29 8.13 15.34 -46.99
N ASP A 30 8.14 14.29 -46.17
CA ASP A 30 9.36 13.60 -45.74
C ASP A 30 9.63 12.26 -46.47
N GLU A 31 8.73 11.83 -47.35
CA GLU A 31 8.83 10.54 -48.06
C GLU A 31 8.82 10.74 -49.59
N PRO A 32 9.61 9.96 -50.34
CA PRO A 32 9.64 10.07 -51.79
C PRO A 32 8.28 9.72 -52.41
N GLU A 33 7.95 10.39 -53.52
CA GLU A 33 6.75 10.08 -54.29
C GLU A 33 6.83 8.64 -54.83
N VAL A 34 5.82 7.85 -54.52
CA VAL A 34 5.61 6.53 -55.11
C VAL A 34 4.58 6.67 -56.22
N THR A 35 4.90 6.20 -57.42
CA THR A 35 4.02 6.23 -58.57
C THR A 35 3.80 4.83 -59.12
N GLN A 36 2.55 4.45 -59.32
CA GLN A 36 2.15 3.18 -59.90
C GLN A 36 1.21 3.39 -61.09
N MET A 37 1.43 2.62 -62.15
CA MET A 37 0.51 2.54 -63.28
C MET A 37 -0.38 1.31 -63.13
N VAL A 38 -1.69 1.50 -63.29
CA VAL A 38 -2.72 0.46 -63.21
C VAL A 38 -3.59 0.48 -64.46
N SER A 39 -4.24 -0.64 -64.78
CA SER A 39 -5.11 -0.77 -65.95
C SER A 39 -6.24 0.26 -65.94
N GLY A 40 -6.66 0.73 -67.11
CA GLY A 40 -7.80 1.63 -67.29
C GLY A 40 -9.16 1.08 -66.83
N ASN A 41 -9.25 -0.22 -66.55
CA ASN A 41 -10.42 -0.86 -65.94
C ASN A 41 -10.39 -0.85 -64.39
N THR A 42 -9.30 -0.35 -63.80
CA THR A 42 -9.10 -0.32 -62.35
C THR A 42 -9.68 0.96 -61.77
N VAL A 43 -10.40 0.87 -60.66
CA VAL A 43 -11.02 2.01 -59.95
C VAL A 43 -10.59 2.09 -58.48
N GLU A 44 -9.70 1.20 -58.06
CA GLU A 44 -9.17 1.13 -56.71
C GLU A 44 -7.71 0.68 -56.68
N TYR A 45 -6.97 1.09 -55.66
CA TYR A 45 -5.57 0.70 -55.49
C TYR A 45 -5.15 0.70 -54.01
N ASP A 46 -4.49 -0.38 -53.59
CA ASP A 46 -3.95 -0.53 -52.23
C ASP A 46 -2.60 0.17 -52.08
N LEU A 47 -2.58 1.26 -51.33
CA LEU A 47 -1.38 1.96 -50.92
C LEU A 47 -0.74 1.19 -49.76
N LYS A 48 0.54 0.82 -49.86
CA LYS A 48 1.27 0.03 -48.85
C LYS A 48 2.57 0.70 -48.43
N GLY A 49 3.04 0.36 -47.24
CA GLY A 49 4.31 0.85 -46.70
C GLY A 49 4.28 2.32 -46.31
N LEU A 50 3.10 2.84 -45.94
CA LEU A 50 2.96 4.22 -45.49
C LEU A 50 3.53 4.38 -44.07
N GLN A 51 4.01 5.58 -43.76
CA GLN A 51 4.44 5.93 -42.40
C GLN A 51 3.24 6.25 -41.51
N PRO A 52 3.24 5.85 -40.23
CA PRO A 52 2.16 6.17 -39.29
C PRO A 52 2.08 7.66 -38.94
N ALA A 53 0.88 8.15 -38.67
CA ALA A 53 0.60 9.55 -38.31
C ALA A 53 1.21 10.58 -39.29
N THR A 54 1.19 10.27 -40.58
CA THR A 54 1.78 11.08 -41.66
C THR A 54 0.69 11.49 -42.65
N GLU A 55 0.72 12.74 -43.09
CA GLU A 55 -0.18 13.27 -44.11
C GLU A 55 0.39 12.97 -45.51
N TYR A 56 -0.44 12.38 -46.36
CA TYR A 56 -0.11 12.05 -47.74
C TYR A 56 -1.02 12.80 -48.70
N THR A 57 -0.45 13.25 -49.81
CA THR A 57 -1.21 13.71 -50.97
C THR A 57 -1.29 12.59 -52.00
N LEU A 58 -2.50 12.10 -52.26
CA LEU A 58 -2.81 11.13 -53.30
C LEU A 58 -3.22 11.85 -54.57
N SER A 59 -2.67 11.46 -55.71
CA SER A 59 -2.97 12.01 -57.02
C SER A 59 -3.27 10.90 -58.03
N VAL A 60 -4.31 11.07 -58.84
CA VAL A 60 -4.71 10.13 -59.89
C VAL A 60 -4.97 10.88 -61.19
N HIS A 61 -4.41 10.39 -62.30
CA HIS A 61 -4.74 10.89 -63.64
C HIS A 61 -4.81 9.73 -64.64
N ALA A 62 -5.65 9.89 -65.66
CA ALA A 62 -5.84 8.92 -66.71
C ALA A 62 -4.90 9.20 -67.89
N LEU A 63 -4.46 8.14 -68.56
CA LEU A 63 -3.67 8.17 -69.78
C LEU A 63 -4.43 7.50 -70.92
N LYS A 64 -4.45 8.16 -72.08
CA LYS A 64 -4.94 7.61 -73.34
C LYS A 64 -3.98 8.00 -74.44
N ASP A 65 -3.29 7.03 -75.03
CA ASP A 65 -2.17 7.28 -75.94
C ASP A 65 -1.15 8.28 -75.33
N VAL A 66 -0.99 9.45 -75.95
CA VAL A 66 -0.14 10.57 -75.49
C VAL A 66 -0.91 11.64 -74.69
N GLN A 67 -2.22 11.48 -74.52
CA GLN A 67 -3.05 12.43 -73.80
C GLN A 67 -3.13 12.08 -72.31
N LYS A 68 -3.06 13.11 -71.47
CA LYS A 68 -3.18 13.03 -70.01
C LYS A 68 -4.41 13.83 -69.56
N SER A 69 -5.20 13.26 -68.65
CA SER A 69 -6.31 13.98 -68.01
C SER A 69 -5.81 15.03 -67.03
N GLU A 70 -6.73 15.86 -66.52
CA GLU A 70 -6.48 16.60 -65.29
C GLU A 70 -6.17 15.63 -64.14
N THR A 71 -5.34 16.08 -63.20
CA THR A 71 -4.98 15.31 -62.00
C THR A 71 -6.03 15.56 -60.93
N LEU A 72 -6.66 14.48 -60.46
CA LEU A 72 -7.46 14.50 -59.24
C LEU A 72 -6.52 14.29 -58.05
N SER A 73 -6.57 15.18 -57.07
CA SER A 73 -5.76 15.05 -55.85
C SER A 73 -6.61 15.15 -54.58
N THR A 74 -6.21 14.42 -53.55
CA THR A 74 -6.82 14.47 -52.21
C THR A 74 -5.76 14.24 -51.14
N GLN A 75 -6.04 14.67 -49.91
CA GLN A 75 -5.15 14.50 -48.76
C GLN A 75 -5.75 13.54 -47.75
N PHE A 76 -4.91 12.72 -47.13
CA PHE A 76 -5.31 11.84 -46.04
C PHE A 76 -4.18 11.65 -45.04
N THR A 77 -4.53 11.34 -43.79
CA THR A 77 -3.55 11.06 -42.73
C THR A 77 -3.64 9.58 -42.34
N THR A 78 -2.50 8.90 -42.28
CA THR A 78 -2.42 7.53 -41.78
C THR A 78 -2.73 7.46 -40.28
N GLY A 79 -3.17 6.28 -39.83
CA GLY A 79 -3.40 6.02 -38.41
C GLY A 79 -2.11 6.09 -37.59
N LEU A 80 -2.26 6.25 -36.26
CA LEU A 80 -1.14 6.15 -35.33
C LEU A 80 -0.87 4.67 -35.01
N ASP A 81 0.39 4.25 -35.11
CA ASP A 81 0.77 2.88 -34.78
C ASP A 81 0.73 2.65 -33.26
N ALA A 82 0.42 1.41 -32.87
CA ALA A 82 0.27 1.06 -31.46
C ALA A 82 1.64 0.83 -30.79
N PRO A 83 1.74 1.03 -29.46
CA PRO A 83 2.91 0.58 -28.72
C PRO A 83 3.10 -0.95 -28.89
N ARG A 84 4.30 -1.44 -28.57
CA ARG A 84 4.66 -2.86 -28.75
C ARG A 84 5.20 -3.44 -27.45
N ASP A 85 5.27 -4.76 -27.38
CA ASP A 85 5.91 -5.49 -26.27
C ASP A 85 5.39 -5.09 -24.88
N LEU A 86 4.07 -4.87 -24.75
CA LEU A 86 3.44 -4.59 -23.46
C LEU A 86 3.61 -5.81 -22.54
N SER A 87 4.16 -5.58 -21.36
CA SER A 87 4.38 -6.65 -20.37
C SER A 87 4.25 -6.14 -18.94
N ALA A 88 4.00 -7.06 -18.02
CA ALA A 88 3.99 -6.82 -16.58
C ALA A 88 5.18 -7.55 -15.94
N THR A 89 6.00 -6.81 -15.20
CA THR A 89 7.17 -7.29 -14.46
C THR A 89 7.06 -6.89 -13.00
N GLU A 90 7.88 -7.50 -12.14
CA GLU A 90 7.92 -7.17 -10.69
C GLU A 90 6.52 -7.21 -10.04
N VAL A 91 5.71 -8.19 -10.42
CA VAL A 91 4.34 -8.33 -9.92
C VAL A 91 4.37 -8.77 -8.46
N GLN A 92 3.88 -7.90 -7.58
CA GLN A 92 3.71 -8.15 -6.15
C GLN A 92 2.22 -8.17 -5.79
N SER A 93 1.91 -8.14 -4.50
CA SER A 93 0.53 -8.21 -4.02
C SER A 93 -0.23 -6.92 -4.26
N GLU A 94 0.46 -5.78 -4.21
CA GLU A 94 -0.16 -4.45 -4.32
C GLU A 94 0.49 -3.56 -5.38
N THR A 95 1.52 -4.07 -6.08
CA THR A 95 2.26 -3.33 -7.10
C THR A 95 2.59 -4.22 -8.29
N ALA A 96 2.81 -3.59 -9.44
CA ALA A 96 3.36 -4.23 -10.64
C ALA A 96 3.98 -3.16 -11.53
N VAL A 97 5.03 -3.50 -12.28
CA VAL A 97 5.65 -2.59 -13.24
C VAL A 97 5.17 -2.96 -14.64
N ILE A 98 4.57 -2.01 -15.34
CA ILE A 98 4.16 -2.17 -16.75
C ILE A 98 5.23 -1.58 -17.64
N THR A 99 5.66 -2.31 -18.67
CA THR A 99 6.67 -1.84 -19.62
C THR A 99 6.19 -2.04 -21.06
N TRP A 100 6.62 -1.18 -21.97
CA TRP A 100 6.30 -1.25 -23.40
C TRP A 100 7.40 -0.61 -24.25
N ARG A 101 7.40 -0.92 -25.54
CA ARG A 101 8.16 -0.20 -26.57
C ARG A 101 7.31 0.87 -27.24
N PRO A 102 7.88 2.06 -27.51
CA PRO A 102 7.15 3.16 -28.13
C PRO A 102 6.73 2.83 -29.59
N PRO A 103 5.68 3.49 -30.09
CA PRO A 103 5.36 3.54 -31.51
C PRO A 103 6.52 4.10 -32.35
N ARG A 104 6.47 3.87 -33.66
CA ARG A 104 7.41 4.48 -34.62
C ARG A 104 7.09 5.96 -34.83
N ALA A 105 5.81 6.32 -34.88
CA ALA A 105 5.42 7.71 -34.99
C ALA A 105 5.65 8.47 -33.67
N PRO A 106 5.99 9.77 -33.74
CA PRO A 106 6.02 10.63 -32.57
C PRO A 106 4.68 10.64 -31.86
N VAL A 107 4.72 10.61 -30.52
CA VAL A 107 3.53 10.65 -29.66
C VAL A 107 3.57 11.89 -28.77
N THR A 108 2.41 12.35 -28.34
CA THR A 108 2.26 13.37 -27.30
C THR A 108 2.03 12.76 -25.91
N GLY A 109 1.79 11.45 -25.83
CA GLY A 109 1.63 10.72 -24.58
C GLY A 109 0.98 9.36 -24.74
N TYR A 110 0.64 8.73 -23.62
CA TYR A 110 -0.08 7.45 -23.59
C TYR A 110 -1.28 7.52 -22.63
N LEU A 111 -2.33 6.76 -22.94
CA LEU A 111 -3.43 6.47 -22.03
C LEU A 111 -3.28 5.03 -21.54
N LEU A 112 -2.98 4.88 -20.25
CA LEU A 112 -2.89 3.61 -19.55
C LEU A 112 -4.14 3.40 -18.71
N ILE A 113 -4.85 2.31 -18.94
CA ILE A 113 -6.05 1.92 -18.19
C ILE A 113 -5.80 0.56 -17.58
N TYR A 114 -6.07 0.39 -16.30
CA TYR A 114 -6.03 -0.92 -15.66
C TYR A 114 -7.29 -1.18 -14.85
N GLU A 115 -7.85 -2.36 -15.09
CA GLU A 115 -9.14 -2.79 -14.59
C GLU A 115 -8.97 -4.09 -13.81
N SER A 116 -9.48 -4.10 -12.60
CA SER A 116 -9.55 -5.30 -11.74
C SER A 116 -10.76 -6.15 -12.09
N ILE A 117 -10.69 -7.45 -11.82
CA ILE A 117 -11.82 -8.39 -11.94
C ILE A 117 -13.08 -7.96 -11.14
N ASP A 118 -12.91 -7.21 -10.04
CA ASP A 118 -14.04 -6.65 -9.27
C ASP A 118 -14.60 -5.34 -9.85
N GLY A 119 -14.11 -4.91 -11.02
CA GLY A 119 -14.65 -3.79 -11.79
C GLY A 119 -14.08 -2.42 -11.40
N ARG A 120 -13.04 -2.35 -10.56
CA ARG A 120 -12.35 -1.08 -10.30
C ARG A 120 -11.44 -0.75 -11.47
N VAL A 121 -11.64 0.43 -12.04
CA VAL A 121 -10.88 0.95 -13.17
C VAL A 121 -10.06 2.16 -12.71
N LYS A 122 -8.79 2.22 -13.12
CA LYS A 122 -7.94 3.40 -12.96
C LYS A 122 -7.36 3.79 -14.32
N GLU A 123 -7.33 5.09 -14.58
CA GLU A 123 -6.82 5.67 -15.83
C GLU A 123 -5.68 6.65 -15.53
N VAL A 124 -4.64 6.62 -16.35
CA VAL A 124 -3.45 7.46 -16.20
C VAL A 124 -3.00 7.96 -17.57
N ILE A 125 -2.79 9.27 -17.69
CA ILE A 125 -2.16 9.89 -18.86
C ILE A 125 -0.67 10.03 -18.60
N LEU A 126 0.14 9.52 -19.52
CA LEU A 126 1.60 9.46 -19.41
C LEU A 126 2.28 10.33 -20.46
N ASN A 127 3.49 10.77 -20.14
CA ASN A 127 4.34 11.58 -21.01
C ASN A 127 4.87 10.74 -22.20
N PRO A 128 5.25 11.39 -23.32
CA PRO A 128 5.67 10.68 -24.53
C PRO A 128 6.95 9.85 -24.36
N GLU A 129 7.86 10.27 -23.47
CA GLU A 129 9.11 9.54 -23.17
C GLU A 129 8.92 8.36 -22.21
N THR A 130 7.71 8.17 -21.67
CA THR A 130 7.44 7.12 -20.70
C THR A 130 7.35 5.77 -21.42
N THR A 131 8.15 4.81 -20.98
CA THR A 131 8.16 3.41 -21.48
C THR A 131 7.96 2.39 -20.36
N SER A 132 7.83 2.86 -19.12
CA SER A 132 7.46 2.04 -17.97
C SER A 132 6.61 2.81 -16.98
N TYR A 133 5.76 2.12 -16.23
CA TYR A 133 4.92 2.70 -15.19
C TYR A 133 4.70 1.73 -14.03
N SER A 134 4.91 2.21 -12.80
CA SER A 134 4.67 1.43 -11.59
C SER A 134 3.21 1.59 -11.14
N LEU A 135 2.44 0.52 -11.24
CA LEU A 135 1.11 0.41 -10.66
C LEU A 135 1.24 0.26 -9.13
N THR A 136 0.39 0.98 -8.40
CA THR A 136 0.32 0.93 -6.94
C THR A 136 -1.12 0.78 -6.46
N GLU A 137 -1.30 0.40 -5.20
CA GLU A 137 -2.61 0.17 -4.57
C GLU A 137 -3.44 -0.89 -5.32
N LEU A 138 -2.77 -1.91 -5.83
CA LEU A 138 -3.45 -3.09 -6.37
C LEU A 138 -3.97 -3.95 -5.22
N SER A 139 -4.98 -4.77 -5.51
CA SER A 139 -5.49 -5.74 -4.55
C SER A 139 -4.72 -7.06 -4.67
N PRO A 140 -4.35 -7.71 -3.55
CA PRO A 140 -3.67 -9.00 -3.56
C PRO A 140 -4.52 -10.14 -4.15
N SER A 141 -3.88 -11.10 -4.83
CA SER A 141 -4.57 -12.22 -5.49
C SER A 141 -5.68 -11.80 -6.46
N THR A 142 -5.52 -10.66 -7.11
CA THR A 142 -6.51 -10.06 -8.00
C THR A 142 -5.97 -10.04 -9.43
N GLN A 143 -6.81 -10.47 -10.37
CA GLN A 143 -6.50 -10.37 -11.79
C GLN A 143 -6.76 -8.96 -12.30
N TYR A 144 -5.81 -8.42 -13.07
CA TYR A 144 -5.87 -7.11 -13.70
C TYR A 144 -5.74 -7.22 -15.22
N MET A 145 -6.58 -6.48 -15.93
CA MET A 145 -6.45 -6.22 -17.36
C MET A 145 -5.87 -4.82 -17.56
N VAL A 146 -4.72 -4.74 -18.21
CA VAL A 146 -4.06 -3.47 -18.54
C VAL A 146 -4.23 -3.21 -20.02
N LYS A 147 -4.68 -2.00 -20.36
CA LYS A 147 -4.88 -1.49 -21.71
C LYS A 147 -3.98 -0.27 -21.89
N LEU A 148 -3.26 -0.21 -23.00
CA LEU A 148 -2.40 0.91 -23.35
C LEU A 148 -2.75 1.43 -24.75
N GLN A 149 -2.83 2.75 -24.88
CA GLN A 149 -3.09 3.44 -26.14
C GLN A 149 -2.12 4.62 -26.30
N ALA A 150 -1.56 4.79 -27.49
CA ALA A 150 -0.74 5.96 -27.82
C ALA A 150 -1.61 7.13 -28.27
N LEU A 151 -1.18 8.35 -27.94
CA LEU A 151 -1.86 9.59 -28.24
C LEU A 151 -0.95 10.50 -29.06
N ASN A 152 -1.48 11.12 -30.11
CA ASN A 152 -0.81 12.19 -30.84
C ASN A 152 -1.84 13.24 -31.26
N ARG A 153 -1.94 14.35 -30.50
CA ARG A 153 -2.91 15.43 -30.71
C ARG A 153 -4.36 14.89 -30.81
N SER A 154 -4.91 14.76 -32.01
CA SER A 154 -6.24 14.21 -32.29
C SER A 154 -6.24 12.72 -32.64
N LEU A 155 -5.08 12.13 -32.92
CA LEU A 155 -4.92 10.71 -33.27
C LEU A 155 -4.78 9.84 -32.03
N ARG A 156 -5.36 8.65 -32.11
CA ARG A 156 -5.23 7.59 -31.11
C ARG A 156 -4.92 6.28 -31.82
N SER A 157 -3.96 5.52 -31.29
CA SER A 157 -3.64 4.20 -31.85
C SER A 157 -4.67 3.14 -31.46
N LYS A 158 -4.54 1.93 -32.02
CA LYS A 158 -5.25 0.76 -31.50
C LYS A 158 -4.78 0.46 -30.06
N THR A 159 -5.70 -0.01 -29.23
CA THR A 159 -5.39 -0.43 -27.86
C THR A 159 -4.70 -1.79 -27.87
N ILE A 160 -3.58 -1.89 -27.16
CA ILE A 160 -2.95 -3.17 -26.82
C ILE A 160 -3.27 -3.51 -25.37
N GLN A 161 -3.29 -4.80 -25.02
CA GLN A 161 -3.65 -5.22 -23.68
C GLN A 161 -2.90 -6.44 -23.20
N ILE A 162 -2.77 -6.56 -21.88
CA ILE A 162 -2.28 -7.75 -21.19
C ILE A 162 -3.13 -8.04 -19.96
N ILE A 163 -3.00 -9.26 -19.44
CA ILE A 163 -3.60 -9.67 -18.18
C ILE A 163 -2.50 -10.20 -17.28
N PHE A 164 -2.49 -9.78 -16.02
CA PHE A 164 -1.63 -10.36 -14.97
C PHE A 164 -2.43 -10.55 -13.68
N THR A 165 -1.90 -11.34 -12.75
CA THR A 165 -2.52 -11.55 -11.43
C THR A 165 -1.51 -11.17 -10.37
N THR A 166 -1.90 -10.31 -9.43
CA THR A 166 -1.06 -9.94 -8.28
C THR A 166 -0.79 -11.14 -7.40
N THR A 167 0.35 -11.14 -6.71
CA THR A 167 0.66 -12.21 -5.78
C THR A 167 -0.26 -12.14 -4.55
N GLY A 168 -0.42 -13.27 -3.85
CA GLY A 168 -1.15 -13.29 -2.58
C GLY A 168 -0.34 -12.75 -1.42
N LEU A 169 -1.03 -12.22 -0.42
CA LEU A 169 -0.44 -12.01 0.90
C LEU A 169 -0.36 -13.35 1.63
N LEU A 170 0.73 -13.58 2.36
CA LEU A 170 0.87 -14.75 3.23
C LEU A 170 -0.24 -14.76 4.30
N TYR A 171 -0.59 -13.57 4.80
CA TYR A 171 -1.68 -13.35 5.75
C TYR A 171 -2.61 -12.25 5.23
N PRO A 172 -3.67 -12.58 4.47
CA PRO A 172 -4.64 -11.59 3.97
C PRO A 172 -5.35 -10.82 5.09
N TYR A 173 -5.56 -11.49 6.23
CA TYR A 173 -6.15 -10.92 7.44
C TYR A 173 -5.16 -11.09 8.59
N PRO A 174 -4.10 -10.24 8.67
CA PRO A 174 -3.06 -10.39 9.67
C PRO A 174 -3.64 -10.21 11.07
N LYS A 175 -3.45 -11.18 11.95
CA LYS A 175 -4.01 -11.17 13.32
C LYS A 175 -3.27 -10.27 14.30
N ASP A 176 -2.05 -9.91 13.94
CA ASP A 176 -1.16 -9.02 14.69
C ASP A 176 -0.08 -8.42 13.78
N CYS A 177 0.70 -7.48 14.31
CA CYS A 177 1.78 -6.80 13.58
C CYS A 177 2.88 -7.75 13.10
N SER A 178 3.06 -8.91 13.72
CA SER A 178 4.06 -9.88 13.29
C SER A 178 3.70 -10.51 11.94
N GLN A 179 2.40 -10.78 11.71
CA GLN A 179 1.91 -11.25 10.42
C GLN A 179 1.93 -10.15 9.35
N ALA A 180 1.64 -8.90 9.73
CA ALA A 180 1.82 -7.76 8.83
C ALA A 180 3.30 -7.63 8.39
N LEU A 181 4.24 -7.72 9.33
CA LEU A 181 5.67 -7.72 9.02
C LEU A 181 6.08 -8.87 8.09
N LEU A 182 5.50 -10.07 8.28
CA LEU A 182 5.75 -11.21 7.39
C LEU A 182 5.13 -11.05 5.99
N ASN A 183 4.14 -10.18 5.82
CA ASN A 183 3.65 -9.76 4.51
C ASN A 183 4.58 -8.76 3.79
N GLY A 184 5.67 -8.32 4.43
CA GLY A 184 6.64 -7.37 3.86
C GLY A 184 6.53 -5.95 4.40
N GLU A 185 5.63 -5.71 5.36
CA GLU A 185 5.41 -4.38 5.95
C GLU A 185 6.50 -4.03 6.98
N THR A 186 7.47 -3.20 6.60
CA THR A 186 8.62 -2.86 7.45
C THR A 186 8.57 -1.48 8.09
N THR A 187 7.58 -0.65 7.75
CA THR A 187 7.49 0.74 8.24
C THR A 187 6.65 0.79 9.50
N SER A 188 7.15 1.37 10.60
CA SER A 188 6.33 1.57 11.80
C SER A 188 5.20 2.56 11.52
N GLY A 189 3.98 2.26 11.96
CA GLY A 189 2.81 3.08 11.64
C GLY A 189 1.49 2.44 12.04
N LEU A 190 0.39 2.97 11.52
CA LEU A 190 -0.94 2.39 11.74
C LEU A 190 -1.21 1.28 10.75
N TYR A 191 -1.64 0.14 11.28
CA TYR A 191 -2.05 -1.04 10.51
C TYR A 191 -3.43 -1.50 10.96
N THR A 192 -4.13 -2.19 10.07
CA THR A 192 -5.35 -2.92 10.42
C THR A 192 -5.00 -4.38 10.64
N VAL A 193 -5.24 -4.87 11.84
CA VAL A 193 -5.16 -6.30 12.17
C VAL A 193 -6.56 -6.86 12.37
N TYR A 194 -6.70 -8.17 12.24
CA TYR A 194 -7.99 -8.86 12.27
C TYR A 194 -7.98 -9.87 13.40
N LEU A 195 -8.75 -9.62 14.46
CA LEU A 195 -8.76 -10.50 15.63
C LEU A 195 -9.19 -11.92 15.21
N ASN A 196 -8.43 -12.93 15.62
CA ASN A 196 -8.53 -14.33 15.19
C ASN A 196 -8.39 -14.56 13.67
N GLY A 197 -7.87 -13.60 12.91
CA GLY A 197 -7.85 -13.63 11.45
C GLY A 197 -9.23 -13.45 10.81
N ASP A 198 -10.22 -12.96 11.56
CA ASP A 198 -11.59 -12.77 11.11
C ASP A 198 -11.75 -11.39 10.44
N LYS A 199 -12.08 -11.38 9.15
CA LYS A 199 -12.34 -10.17 8.36
C LYS A 199 -13.41 -9.27 9.01
N ALA A 200 -14.36 -9.85 9.75
CA ALA A 200 -15.43 -9.11 10.43
C ALA A 200 -14.96 -8.38 11.72
N GLN A 201 -13.72 -8.60 12.16
CA GLN A 201 -13.18 -8.03 13.40
C GLN A 201 -11.90 -7.20 13.17
N PRO A 202 -11.97 -6.12 12.35
CA PRO A 202 -10.84 -5.24 12.15
C PRO A 202 -10.53 -4.43 13.41
N LEU A 203 -9.25 -4.27 13.72
CA LEU A 203 -8.74 -3.43 14.79
C LEU A 203 -7.56 -2.61 14.24
N GLN A 204 -7.65 -1.29 14.34
CA GLN A 204 -6.53 -0.41 13.99
C GLN A 204 -5.54 -0.38 15.16
N VAL A 205 -4.28 -0.67 14.87
CA VAL A 205 -3.19 -0.72 15.86
C VAL A 205 -1.97 0.04 15.36
N PHE A 206 -1.17 0.56 16.28
CA PHE A 206 0.16 1.05 15.92
C PHE A 206 1.15 -0.12 15.97
N CYS A 207 1.76 -0.43 14.83
CA CYS A 207 2.83 -1.41 14.74
C CYS A 207 4.20 -0.74 14.84
N ASP A 208 5.00 -1.21 15.77
CA ASP A 208 6.44 -0.96 15.77
C ASP A 208 7.14 -2.09 15.00
N MET A 209 7.67 -1.74 13.83
CA MET A 209 8.37 -2.62 12.91
C MET A 209 9.89 -2.52 13.02
N GLY A 210 10.43 -1.63 13.86
CA GLY A 210 11.87 -1.37 13.95
C GLY A 210 12.56 -2.01 15.15
N GLU A 211 11.94 -1.95 16.33
CA GLU A 211 12.59 -2.34 17.58
C GLU A 211 12.65 -3.87 17.75
N ASP A 212 13.83 -4.42 18.07
CA ASP A 212 14.05 -5.86 18.33
C ASP A 212 13.44 -6.81 17.27
N GLY A 213 13.62 -6.47 15.98
CA GLY A 213 13.06 -7.24 14.86
C GLY A 213 11.62 -6.91 14.49
N GLY A 214 10.99 -5.96 15.18
CA GLY A 214 9.67 -5.44 14.81
C GLY A 214 8.51 -6.41 15.04
N GLY A 215 7.39 -6.12 14.39
CA GLY A 215 6.17 -6.92 14.48
C GLY A 215 5.43 -6.75 15.81
N TRP A 216 5.63 -5.62 16.49
CA TRP A 216 5.04 -5.34 17.80
C TRP A 216 3.76 -4.52 17.70
N ILE A 217 2.68 -4.97 18.34
CA ILE A 217 1.51 -4.14 18.60
C ILE A 217 1.83 -3.24 19.79
N VAL A 218 1.87 -1.92 19.60
CA VAL A 218 1.96 -0.96 20.71
C VAL A 218 0.58 -0.80 21.35
N PHE A 219 0.52 -0.86 22.68
CA PHE A 219 -0.75 -0.77 23.41
C PHE A 219 -0.80 0.30 24.50
N LEU A 220 0.35 0.87 24.85
CA LEU A 220 0.48 2.05 25.68
C LEU A 220 1.60 2.90 25.10
N ARG A 221 1.38 4.21 24.97
CA ARG A 221 2.44 5.19 24.71
C ARG A 221 2.30 6.41 25.61
N ARG A 222 3.41 6.81 26.23
CA ARG A 222 3.61 8.07 26.97
C ARG A 222 4.81 8.79 26.37
N GLN A 223 4.68 10.08 26.06
CA GLN A 223 5.75 10.86 25.44
C GLN A 223 5.66 12.39 25.63
N ASN A 224 4.52 12.94 26.03
CA ASN A 224 4.35 14.40 26.13
C ASN A 224 3.36 14.88 27.20
N GLY A 225 2.53 14.00 27.77
CA GLY A 225 1.55 14.34 28.79
C GLY A 225 0.31 15.09 28.30
N LYS A 226 0.04 15.10 26.99
CA LYS A 226 -1.17 15.73 26.43
C LYS A 226 -2.43 14.92 26.70
N GLU A 227 -2.32 13.60 26.78
CA GLU A 227 -3.46 12.73 27.06
C GLU A 227 -3.61 12.49 28.57
N ASP A 228 -4.83 12.60 29.06
CA ASP A 228 -5.16 12.32 30.47
C ASP A 228 -5.37 10.81 30.69
N PHE A 229 -4.52 10.20 31.52
CA PHE A 229 -4.62 8.78 31.88
C PHE A 229 -5.43 8.53 33.16
N TYR A 230 -5.89 9.56 33.87
CA TYR A 230 -6.76 9.38 35.04
C TYR A 230 -8.23 9.16 34.62
N LYS A 231 -8.47 8.03 33.97
CA LYS A 231 -9.75 7.65 33.34
C LYS A 231 -10.48 6.55 34.12
N ASN A 232 -11.79 6.43 33.90
CA ASN A 232 -12.65 5.45 34.56
C ASN A 232 -12.53 4.03 33.95
N TRP A 233 -13.15 3.04 34.60
CA TRP A 233 -13.11 1.63 34.19
C TRP A 233 -13.57 1.43 32.75
N LYS A 234 -14.72 2.03 32.39
CA LYS A 234 -15.32 1.88 31.05
C LYS A 234 -14.35 2.35 29.96
N THR A 235 -13.66 3.46 30.19
CA THR A 235 -12.69 4.02 29.24
C THR A 235 -11.44 3.15 29.13
N TYR A 236 -10.93 2.59 30.23
CA TYR A 236 -9.81 1.63 30.18
C TYR A 236 -10.17 0.31 29.51
N VAL A 237 -11.43 -0.11 29.58
CA VAL A 237 -11.92 -1.28 28.84
C VAL A 237 -11.95 -1.02 27.33
N ALA A 238 -12.47 0.14 26.92
CA ALA A 238 -12.66 0.48 25.51
C ALA A 238 -11.36 0.91 24.81
N GLY A 239 -10.45 1.60 25.51
CA GLY A 239 -9.32 2.29 24.91
C GLY A 239 -9.58 3.79 24.71
N PHE A 240 -8.51 4.58 24.61
CA PHE A 240 -8.56 6.04 24.44
C PHE A 240 -7.22 6.60 23.94
N GLY A 241 -7.22 7.86 23.52
CA GLY A 241 -6.06 8.57 22.99
C GLY A 241 -5.86 8.38 21.49
N ASP A 242 -4.75 8.92 20.96
CA ASP A 242 -4.38 8.81 19.55
C ASP A 242 -3.26 7.78 19.39
N PRO A 243 -3.46 6.67 18.65
CA PRO A 243 -2.42 5.68 18.36
C PRO A 243 -1.13 6.25 17.73
N LYS A 244 -1.16 7.45 17.14
CA LYS A 244 0.03 8.17 16.64
C LYS A 244 0.73 9.04 17.70
N ASP A 245 0.08 9.30 18.83
CA ASP A 245 0.58 10.06 19.98
C ASP A 245 0.46 9.22 21.27
N GLU A 246 -0.03 9.78 22.37
CA GLU A 246 -0.30 9.07 23.62
C GLU A 246 -1.65 8.36 23.58
N PHE A 247 -1.67 7.08 23.94
CA PHE A 247 -2.89 6.27 23.94
C PHE A 247 -2.81 5.04 24.82
N TRP A 248 -3.98 4.43 25.01
CA TRP A 248 -4.20 3.12 25.60
C TRP A 248 -5.13 2.29 24.70
N ILE A 249 -4.73 1.08 24.32
CA ILE A 249 -5.47 0.27 23.33
C ILE A 249 -6.83 -0.25 23.82
N GLY A 250 -7.03 -0.35 25.13
CA GLY A 250 -8.20 -0.98 25.74
C GLY A 250 -7.96 -2.40 26.26
N LEU A 251 -8.47 -2.69 27.47
CA LEU A 251 -8.32 -4.01 28.11
C LEU A 251 -9.04 -5.12 27.34
N GLU A 252 -10.19 -4.82 26.72
CA GLU A 252 -10.93 -5.80 25.93
C GLU A 252 -10.12 -6.22 24.68
N ASN A 253 -9.47 -5.26 24.03
CA ASN A 253 -8.60 -5.53 22.89
C ASN A 253 -7.37 -6.34 23.32
N LEU A 254 -6.71 -5.98 24.44
CA LEU A 254 -5.60 -6.78 24.98
C LEU A 254 -6.00 -8.21 25.33
N HIS A 255 -7.17 -8.39 25.94
CA HIS A 255 -7.69 -9.71 26.25
C HIS A 255 -7.90 -10.53 24.98
N LYS A 256 -8.60 -9.97 23.98
CA LYS A 256 -8.84 -10.65 22.70
C LYS A 256 -7.54 -11.00 21.99
N ILE A 257 -6.58 -10.08 21.93
CA ILE A 257 -5.28 -10.32 21.28
C ILE A 257 -4.52 -11.43 22.00
N THR A 258 -4.34 -11.32 23.31
CA THR A 258 -3.55 -12.28 24.10
C THR A 258 -4.23 -13.64 24.28
N SER A 259 -5.51 -13.77 23.94
CA SER A 259 -6.23 -15.05 23.91
C SER A 259 -5.98 -15.86 22.64
N GLN A 260 -5.38 -15.26 21.60
CA GLN A 260 -5.09 -15.92 20.32
C GLN A 260 -3.87 -16.86 20.37
N GLY A 261 -3.06 -16.79 21.42
CA GLY A 261 -1.81 -17.54 21.54
C GLY A 261 -0.92 -17.06 22.67
N GLN A 262 0.34 -17.50 22.68
CA GLN A 262 1.34 -17.05 23.64
C GLN A 262 2.03 -15.78 23.13
N TYR A 263 1.81 -14.66 23.82
CA TYR A 263 2.43 -13.38 23.52
C TYR A 263 3.56 -13.07 24.50
N GLU A 264 4.60 -12.39 24.02
CA GLU A 264 5.59 -11.73 24.85
C GLU A 264 5.23 -10.24 25.01
N LEU A 265 5.58 -9.66 26.16
CA LEU A 265 5.49 -8.24 26.44
C LEU A 265 6.88 -7.63 26.33
N ARG A 266 7.00 -6.49 25.66
CA ARG A 266 8.15 -5.61 25.74
C ARG A 266 7.73 -4.24 26.26
N VAL A 267 8.55 -3.66 27.12
CA VAL A 267 8.43 -2.29 27.61
C VAL A 267 9.69 -1.53 27.24
N ASP A 268 9.55 -0.43 26.53
CA ASP A 268 10.64 0.47 26.16
C ASP A 268 10.52 1.78 26.93
N LEU A 269 11.59 2.18 27.61
CA LEU A 269 11.66 3.37 28.44
C LEU A 269 12.79 4.27 27.96
N ARG A 270 12.53 5.57 27.85
CA ARG A 270 13.57 6.56 27.51
C ARG A 270 13.43 7.80 28.38
N ASP A 271 14.56 8.31 28.84
CA ASP A 271 14.62 9.51 29.66
C ASP A 271 15.96 10.22 29.50
N LYS A 272 15.96 11.50 29.12
CA LYS A 272 17.18 12.33 28.97
C LYS A 272 18.33 11.67 28.17
N GLY A 273 17.99 10.88 27.15
CA GLY A 273 18.95 10.17 26.31
C GLY A 273 19.36 8.78 26.82
N GLU A 274 19.00 8.41 28.04
CA GLU A 274 19.14 7.04 28.54
C GLU A 274 17.96 6.17 28.09
N THR A 275 18.24 4.90 27.81
CA THR A 275 17.22 3.93 27.42
C THR A 275 17.32 2.69 28.30
N ALA A 276 16.16 2.10 28.58
CA ALA A 276 16.06 0.81 29.26
C ALA A 276 14.86 0.04 28.71
N TYR A 277 14.93 -1.28 28.77
CA TYR A 277 13.82 -2.12 28.33
C TYR A 277 13.57 -3.29 29.28
N ALA A 278 12.38 -3.86 29.22
CA ALA A 278 12.00 -5.08 29.90
C ALA A 278 11.17 -5.97 28.96
N VAL A 279 11.54 -7.24 28.87
CA VAL A 279 10.80 -8.26 28.12
C VAL A 279 10.29 -9.32 29.09
N TYR A 280 9.08 -9.80 28.86
CA TYR A 280 8.47 -10.93 29.57
C TYR A 280 7.99 -11.93 28.53
N ASP A 281 8.59 -13.12 28.51
CA ASP A 281 8.32 -14.17 27.52
C ASP A 281 6.85 -14.63 27.50
N ARG A 282 6.13 -14.46 28.61
CA ARG A 282 4.70 -14.76 28.72
C ARG A 282 3.94 -13.55 29.21
N PHE A 283 2.99 -13.09 28.40
CA PHE A 283 2.08 -12.01 28.71
C PHE A 283 0.65 -12.37 28.29
N SER A 284 -0.29 -12.21 29.21
CA SER A 284 -1.72 -12.32 28.88
C SER A 284 -2.57 -11.46 29.78
N VAL A 285 -3.71 -11.01 29.24
CA VAL A 285 -4.75 -10.28 29.98
C VAL A 285 -6.02 -11.13 29.99
N GLY A 286 -6.53 -11.40 31.19
CA GLY A 286 -7.76 -12.16 31.37
C GLY A 286 -9.02 -11.41 30.90
N ASP A 287 -10.17 -12.07 30.95
CA ASP A 287 -11.46 -11.50 30.56
C ASP A 287 -12.04 -10.53 31.61
N ALA A 288 -13.19 -9.93 31.31
CA ALA A 288 -13.91 -9.07 32.24
C ALA A 288 -14.29 -9.76 33.57
N LYS A 289 -14.56 -11.07 33.57
CA LYS A 289 -14.92 -11.85 34.78
C LYS A 289 -13.73 -11.95 35.74
N SER A 290 -12.53 -12.12 35.19
CA SER A 290 -11.27 -12.09 35.93
C SER A 290 -10.82 -10.67 36.33
N ARG A 291 -11.57 -9.64 35.89
CA ARG A 291 -11.24 -8.21 36.00
C ARG A 291 -9.92 -7.90 35.30
N TYR A 292 -9.80 -8.41 34.07
CA TYR A 292 -8.64 -8.24 33.20
C TYR A 292 -7.32 -8.57 33.89
N ARG A 293 -7.26 -9.73 34.54
CA ARG A 293 -6.11 -10.13 35.35
C ARG A 293 -4.83 -10.21 34.52
N LEU A 294 -3.75 -9.60 35.01
CA LEU A 294 -2.43 -9.67 34.40
C LEU A 294 -1.76 -11.01 34.67
N ARG A 295 -1.13 -11.58 33.65
CA ARG A 295 -0.09 -12.61 33.81
C ARG A 295 1.15 -12.16 33.07
N VAL A 296 2.28 -12.13 33.79
CA VAL A 296 3.61 -11.81 33.26
C VAL A 296 4.61 -12.80 33.85
N ASP A 297 5.52 -13.31 33.02
CA ASP A 297 6.57 -14.22 33.45
C ASP A 297 7.73 -14.26 32.43
N GLY A 298 8.89 -14.77 32.83
CA GLY A 298 10.08 -14.89 31.98
C GLY A 298 10.76 -13.55 31.72
N TYR A 299 11.09 -12.83 32.80
CA TYR A 299 11.73 -11.51 32.70
C TYR A 299 13.14 -11.56 32.10
N SER A 300 13.43 -10.61 31.21
CA SER A 300 14.77 -10.22 30.78
C SER A 300 14.81 -8.72 30.46
N GLY A 301 15.99 -8.08 30.46
CA GLY A 301 16.15 -6.68 30.07
C GLY A 301 17.02 -5.87 31.03
N THR A 302 17.02 -4.55 30.86
CA THR A 302 17.90 -3.61 31.58
C THR A 302 17.17 -2.67 32.53
N ALA A 303 15.83 -2.59 32.47
CA ALA A 303 15.05 -1.71 33.35
C ALA A 303 14.86 -2.24 34.78
N GLY A 304 15.32 -3.47 35.07
CA GLY A 304 14.99 -4.19 36.30
C GLY A 304 13.54 -4.72 36.31
N ASP A 305 13.31 -5.85 36.97
CA ASP A 305 12.00 -6.53 36.99
C ASP A 305 11.01 -5.84 37.94
N SER A 306 10.28 -4.86 37.40
CA SER A 306 9.21 -4.19 38.14
C SER A 306 7.82 -4.82 37.94
N MET A 307 7.58 -5.57 36.86
CA MET A 307 6.23 -6.10 36.58
C MET A 307 5.91 -7.37 37.35
N THR A 308 6.89 -8.18 37.76
CA THR A 308 6.62 -9.40 38.53
C THR A 308 5.87 -9.10 39.84
N TYR A 309 6.09 -7.93 40.44
CA TYR A 309 5.30 -7.45 41.59
C TYR A 309 3.78 -7.40 41.31
N HIS A 310 3.42 -7.11 40.06
CA HIS A 310 2.05 -6.97 39.56
C HIS A 310 1.47 -8.27 39.01
N ASN A 311 2.26 -9.35 38.93
CA ASN A 311 1.79 -10.62 38.37
C ASN A 311 0.57 -11.15 39.14
N GLY A 312 -0.44 -11.60 38.39
CA GLY A 312 -1.69 -12.15 38.93
C GLY A 312 -2.68 -11.12 39.46
N ARG A 313 -2.40 -9.81 39.39
CA ARG A 313 -3.29 -8.76 39.89
C ARG A 313 -4.41 -8.43 38.89
N SER A 314 -5.56 -8.04 39.42
CA SER A 314 -6.67 -7.49 38.63
C SER A 314 -6.40 -6.01 38.34
N PHE A 315 -6.99 -5.49 37.26
CA PHE A 315 -6.86 -4.07 36.92
C PHE A 315 -7.69 -3.21 37.88
N SER A 316 -7.26 -1.99 38.18
CA SER A 316 -7.97 -1.05 39.06
C SER A 316 -8.02 0.36 38.45
N THR A 317 -9.17 1.02 38.59
CA THR A 317 -9.40 2.43 38.27
C THR A 317 -10.03 3.13 39.48
N PHE A 318 -10.12 4.46 39.45
CA PHE A 318 -10.66 5.21 40.60
C PHE A 318 -12.11 4.87 40.95
N ASP A 319 -12.89 4.41 39.96
CA ASP A 319 -14.30 4.02 40.08
C ASP A 319 -14.49 2.50 40.24
N LYS A 320 -13.41 1.71 40.19
CA LYS A 320 -13.45 0.25 40.38
C LYS A 320 -12.16 -0.26 41.01
N ASP A 321 -12.19 -0.40 42.32
CA ASP A 321 -11.08 -0.92 43.12
C ASP A 321 -11.05 -2.46 43.08
N ASN A 322 -9.94 -3.02 42.60
CA ASN A 322 -9.65 -4.45 42.63
C ASN A 322 -8.23 -4.74 43.14
N ASP A 323 -7.61 -3.79 43.83
CA ASP A 323 -6.26 -3.94 44.37
C ASP A 323 -6.28 -4.62 45.75
N SER A 324 -5.14 -4.68 46.42
CA SER A 324 -4.99 -5.35 47.72
C SER A 324 -4.59 -4.36 48.82
N ALA A 325 -4.66 -3.06 48.55
CA ALA A 325 -4.41 -2.01 49.52
C ALA A 325 -5.67 -1.73 50.34
N ILE A 326 -5.50 -0.98 51.43
CA ILE A 326 -6.63 -0.50 52.25
C ILE A 326 -7.35 0.65 51.54
N THR A 327 -6.59 1.45 50.78
CA THR A 327 -7.10 2.58 50.00
C THR A 327 -6.99 2.27 48.52
N ASN A 328 -7.97 2.68 47.71
CA ASN A 328 -7.91 2.54 46.26
C ASN A 328 -6.65 3.21 45.68
N CYS A 329 -5.70 2.40 45.19
CA CYS A 329 -4.43 2.87 44.66
C CYS A 329 -4.62 3.81 43.46
N ALA A 330 -5.59 3.53 42.60
CA ALA A 330 -5.89 4.37 41.44
C ALA A 330 -6.37 5.77 41.86
N LEU A 331 -7.16 5.85 42.94
CA LEU A 331 -7.60 7.12 43.52
C LEU A 331 -6.45 7.91 44.18
N SER A 332 -5.55 7.21 44.88
CA SER A 332 -4.40 7.80 45.60
C SER A 332 -3.28 8.30 44.68
N TYR A 333 -3.00 7.60 43.59
CA TYR A 333 -1.90 7.92 42.66
C TYR A 333 -2.37 8.50 41.31
N LYS A 334 -3.67 8.82 41.20
CA LYS A 334 -4.28 9.47 40.03
C LYS A 334 -3.90 8.81 38.70
N GLY A 335 -3.98 7.49 38.66
CA GLY A 335 -3.69 6.67 37.48
C GLY A 335 -4.59 5.44 37.42
N ALA A 336 -4.18 4.44 36.63
CA ALA A 336 -4.80 3.12 36.63
C ALA A 336 -3.76 2.05 36.30
N PHE A 337 -3.84 0.89 36.94
CA PHE A 337 -2.91 -0.20 36.68
C PHE A 337 -3.42 -1.52 37.27
N TRP A 338 -2.68 -2.60 37.03
CA TRP A 338 -2.78 -3.84 37.81
C TRP A 338 -2.16 -3.67 39.21
N TYR A 339 -2.74 -2.77 40.02
CA TYR A 339 -2.21 -2.42 41.34
C TYR A 339 -2.22 -3.60 42.32
N LYS A 340 -1.31 -3.55 43.29
CA LYS A 340 -1.22 -4.48 44.43
C LYS A 340 -1.35 -3.69 45.74
N ASN A 341 -0.26 -3.15 46.27
CA ASN A 341 -0.24 -2.28 47.45
C ASN A 341 1.01 -1.37 47.46
N CYS A 342 1.18 -0.42 46.54
CA CYS A 342 0.32 -0.16 45.38
C CYS A 342 1.01 -0.51 44.07
N HIS A 343 2.23 -0.01 43.80
CA HIS A 343 2.91 -0.28 42.53
C HIS A 343 4.43 -0.33 42.62
N ARG A 344 5.02 -0.99 41.63
CA ARG A 344 6.41 -0.82 41.18
C ARG A 344 6.47 -0.30 39.73
N VAL A 345 5.37 -0.39 39.00
CA VAL A 345 5.15 0.18 37.68
C VAL A 345 3.88 1.03 37.70
N ASN A 346 3.98 2.27 37.23
CA ASN A 346 2.87 3.22 37.13
C ASN A 346 2.95 3.99 35.81
N LEU A 347 3.07 3.29 34.68
CA LEU A 347 3.25 3.94 33.38
C LEU A 347 2.02 4.75 32.93
N MET A 348 0.86 4.56 33.56
CA MET A 348 -0.36 5.34 33.36
C MET A 348 -0.58 6.39 34.48
N GLY A 349 0.49 6.73 35.23
CA GLY A 349 0.49 7.81 36.20
C GLY A 349 0.54 9.22 35.57
N ARG A 350 0.63 10.24 36.43
CA ARG A 350 0.65 11.64 36.01
C ARG A 350 1.96 11.96 35.28
N TYR A 351 1.87 12.56 34.11
CA TYR A 351 3.05 12.87 33.32
C TYR A 351 3.87 14.00 33.97
N GLY A 352 5.17 13.79 34.15
CA GLY A 352 6.10 14.78 34.70
C GLY A 352 5.98 15.04 36.21
N ASP A 353 5.15 14.28 36.93
CA ASP A 353 5.00 14.43 38.38
C ASP A 353 6.06 13.62 39.13
N ASN A 354 7.06 14.31 39.68
CA ASN A 354 8.14 13.69 40.44
C ASN A 354 7.81 13.50 41.94
N SER A 355 6.58 13.83 42.36
CA SER A 355 6.12 13.51 43.71
C SER A 355 6.11 11.99 43.89
N HIS A 356 6.45 11.53 45.10
CA HIS A 356 6.58 10.11 45.40
C HIS A 356 5.37 9.29 44.91
N SER A 357 5.62 8.41 43.93
CA SER A 357 4.67 7.46 43.32
C SER A 357 3.55 8.06 42.46
N GLN A 358 3.56 9.37 42.16
CA GLN A 358 2.52 10.02 41.34
C GLN A 358 2.80 9.93 39.84
N GLY A 359 4.08 9.83 39.47
CA GLY A 359 4.57 9.94 38.10
C GLY A 359 4.39 8.71 37.22
N VAL A 360 4.94 8.81 36.00
CA VAL A 360 5.21 7.67 35.10
C VAL A 360 6.41 6.90 35.66
N ASN A 361 6.16 5.96 36.58
CA ASN A 361 7.24 5.33 37.33
C ASN A 361 7.57 3.90 36.84
N TRP A 362 8.86 3.58 36.82
CA TRP A 362 9.40 2.22 36.79
C TRP A 362 10.44 2.09 37.91
N PHE A 363 10.04 1.45 39.01
CA PHE A 363 10.77 1.52 40.28
C PHE A 363 12.21 1.04 40.18
N HIS A 364 12.46 -0.13 39.60
CA HIS A 364 13.81 -0.70 39.55
C HIS A 364 14.77 0.01 38.57
N TRP A 365 14.28 1.01 37.83
CA TRP A 365 15.12 1.83 36.95
C TRP A 365 15.33 3.23 37.51
N LYS A 366 14.25 3.95 37.87
CA LYS A 366 14.31 5.37 38.29
C LYS A 366 13.67 5.65 39.66
N GLY A 367 13.19 4.63 40.37
CA GLY A 367 12.53 4.79 41.68
C GLY A 367 11.11 5.35 41.59
N HIS A 368 10.62 5.89 42.71
CA HIS A 368 9.25 6.44 42.84
C HIS A 368 9.15 7.96 42.75
N GLU A 369 10.26 8.68 42.85
CA GLU A 369 10.31 10.16 42.86
C GLU A 369 10.78 10.73 41.52
N TYR A 370 10.59 9.94 40.46
CA TYR A 370 11.03 10.31 39.12
C TYR A 370 10.03 9.82 38.08
N SER A 371 9.47 10.75 37.31
CA SER A 371 8.56 10.47 36.19
C SER A 371 9.34 10.38 34.89
N ILE A 372 9.26 9.22 34.24
CA ILE A 372 9.92 8.93 32.96
C ILE A 372 9.27 9.73 31.82
N GLN A 373 10.09 10.28 30.92
CA GLN A 373 9.64 11.06 29.76
C GLN A 373 8.96 10.22 28.67
N PHE A 374 9.50 9.05 28.34
CA PHE A 374 8.94 8.19 27.30
C PHE A 374 8.76 6.75 27.80
N ALA A 375 7.59 6.19 27.55
CA ALA A 375 7.30 4.80 27.83
C ALA A 375 6.39 4.21 26.75
N GLU A 376 6.73 3.02 26.27
CA GLU A 376 5.86 2.19 25.44
C GLU A 376 5.71 0.80 26.04
N MET A 377 4.50 0.25 25.99
CA MET A 377 4.28 -1.18 26.18
C MET A 377 3.77 -1.78 24.88
N LYS A 378 4.36 -2.89 24.47
CA LYS A 378 4.07 -3.53 23.19
C LYS A 378 4.09 -5.05 23.30
N LEU A 379 3.33 -5.75 22.47
CA LEU A 379 3.24 -7.22 22.48
C LEU A 379 3.35 -7.82 21.08
N ARG A 380 3.92 -9.02 20.99
CA ARG A 380 3.93 -9.85 19.78
C ARG A 380 3.93 -11.34 20.14
N PRO A 381 3.65 -12.26 19.20
CA PRO A 381 3.73 -13.68 19.48
C PRO A 381 5.13 -14.11 19.92
N SER A 382 5.23 -14.80 21.06
CA SER A 382 6.51 -15.32 21.60
C SER A 382 7.28 -16.21 20.63
N SER A 383 6.57 -16.93 19.74
CA SER A 383 7.16 -17.77 18.69
C SER A 383 7.90 -16.99 17.60
N PHE A 384 7.68 -15.67 17.49
CA PHE A 384 8.26 -14.84 16.44
C PHE A 384 9.80 -14.77 16.51
N ARG A 385 10.37 -14.77 17.73
CA ARG A 385 11.82 -14.85 17.97
C ARG A 385 12.50 -16.03 17.24
N ASN A 386 11.81 -17.17 17.14
CA ASN A 386 12.35 -18.37 16.48
C ASN A 386 12.26 -18.30 14.95
N LEU A 387 11.32 -17.52 14.40
CA LEU A 387 11.13 -17.36 12.96
C LEU A 387 12.19 -16.43 12.36
N GLU A 388 12.52 -15.32 13.03
CA GLU A 388 13.62 -14.44 12.61
C GLU A 388 14.99 -15.11 12.73
N GLY A 389 15.23 -15.85 13.83
CA GLY A 389 16.46 -16.60 14.02
C GLY A 389 16.71 -17.66 12.95
N ARG A 390 15.64 -18.18 12.32
CA ARG A 390 15.73 -19.08 11.16
C ARG A 390 15.96 -18.32 9.84
N ARG A 391 15.31 -17.17 9.62
CA ARG A 391 15.55 -16.34 8.42
C ARG A 391 16.94 -15.71 8.37
N LYS A 392 17.57 -15.40 9.51
CA LYS A 392 18.96 -14.90 9.56
C LYS A 392 20.02 -15.98 9.32
N ARG A 393 19.64 -17.26 9.33
CA ARG A 393 20.55 -18.42 9.15
C ARG A 393 20.37 -19.15 7.81
N ALA A 394 19.33 -18.83 7.06
CA ALA A 394 19.08 -19.28 5.70
C ALA A 394 19.51 -18.15 4.75
#